data_AF-A0A3A9W3N8-F1
#
_entry.id   AF-A0A3A9W3N8-F1
#
_cell.length_a   1.000
_cell.length_b   1.000
_cell.length_c   1.000
_cell.angle_alpha   90.00
_cell.angle_beta   90.00
_cell.angle_gamma   90.00
#
_symmetry.space_group_name_H-M   'P 1'
#
loop_
_entity.id
_entity.type
_entity.pdbx_description
1 polymer ?
#
loop_
_entity_poly.entity_id
_entity_poly.type
_entity_poly.pdbx_seq_one_letter_code
_entity_poly.pdbx_strand_id
1 'polypeptide(L)'
;MLSFFSKGQSNLETRFSEANSDLSLRNMYQRIVWNMQPTNEYLFDQTKGEVKYIIEENGYEVIAIPKILGTFNLDDKTFLWADKNSSINKNLNDKVDSFRETLPKKYQKNKFKSDTDFIKDLLSLFSFHIDANGFDNQRQDNTIIYYSLLEISIFKNGKEIKVIKPKNHIQVLENTNNISRIREFHKEKLAVNKLYNDGEIESDEAFKRIKEVHLKYWLNEDTYFFPSLSWPCDFDEKSILKWLEFKTNDNRYFVMYTTDLGWTTESYAYEIDVNEKGDKTIINEY
;
A
#
# COMPACT_ATOMS: atom_id res chain seq x y z
N MET A 1 -24.99 28.02 -11.44
CA MET A 1 -24.15 28.02 -10.22
C MET A 1 -22.71 27.79 -10.70
N LEU A 2 -21.95 28.87 -10.90
CA LEU A 2 -20.59 28.79 -11.44
C LEU A 2 -19.63 28.46 -10.30
N SER A 3 -19.11 27.23 -10.30
CA SER A 3 -18.06 26.81 -9.37
C SER A 3 -16.76 27.52 -9.75
N PHE A 4 -16.42 28.55 -9.00
CA PHE A 4 -15.07 29.10 -8.97
C PHE A 4 -14.21 28.18 -8.10
N PHE A 5 -13.74 27.06 -8.66
CA PHE A 5 -12.61 26.36 -8.07
C PHE A 5 -11.41 27.30 -8.11
N SER A 6 -10.97 27.78 -6.96
CA SER A 6 -9.77 28.59 -6.85
C SER A 6 -8.59 27.79 -7.42
N LYS A 7 -7.86 28.36 -8.40
CA LYS A 7 -6.74 27.70 -9.09
C LYS A 7 -5.67 27.07 -8.18
N GLY A 8 -5.63 27.44 -6.89
CA GLY A 8 -4.72 26.86 -5.89
C GLY A 8 -5.23 25.57 -5.23
N GLN A 9 -6.54 25.33 -5.17
CA GLN A 9 -7.11 24.14 -4.53
C GLN A 9 -7.06 22.93 -5.46
N SER A 10 -7.39 23.11 -6.74
CA SER A 10 -7.29 22.03 -7.74
C SER A 10 -5.86 21.53 -7.91
N ASN A 11 -4.86 22.41 -7.77
CA ASN A 11 -3.45 22.04 -7.84
C ASN A 11 -3.02 21.17 -6.64
N LEU A 12 -3.55 21.44 -5.43
CA LEU A 12 -3.24 20.62 -4.26
C LEU A 12 -3.87 19.24 -4.34
N GLU A 13 -5.12 19.15 -4.83
CA GLU A 13 -5.84 17.89 -5.01
C GLU A 13 -5.14 16.98 -6.04
N THR A 14 -4.67 17.53 -7.17
CA THR A 14 -3.85 16.78 -8.13
C THR A 14 -2.57 16.25 -7.48
N ARG A 15 -1.86 17.11 -6.74
CA ARG A 15 -0.62 16.72 -6.03
C ARG A 15 -0.86 15.64 -4.98
N PHE A 16 -2.00 15.66 -4.28
CA PHE A 16 -2.40 14.60 -3.36
C PHE A 16 -2.63 13.29 -4.10
N SER A 17 -3.39 13.32 -5.19
CA SER A 17 -3.64 12.12 -6.00
C SER A 17 -2.36 11.46 -6.50
N GLU A 18 -1.41 12.26 -7.00
CA GLU A 18 -0.09 11.79 -7.43
C GLU A 18 0.71 11.19 -6.28
N ALA A 19 0.87 11.93 -5.17
CA ALA A 19 1.64 11.48 -4.01
C ALA A 19 1.05 10.22 -3.35
N ASN A 20 -0.27 10.16 -3.20
CA ASN A 20 -0.98 9.01 -2.65
C ASN A 20 -0.79 7.77 -3.53
N SER A 21 -0.90 7.94 -4.85
CA SER A 21 -0.69 6.83 -5.76
C SER A 21 0.75 6.32 -5.71
N ASP A 22 1.74 7.22 -5.68
CA ASP A 22 3.14 6.84 -5.66
C ASP A 22 3.49 6.13 -4.34
N LEU A 23 3.04 6.65 -3.20
CA LEU A 23 3.31 6.03 -1.90
C LEU A 23 2.54 4.74 -1.67
N SER A 24 1.33 4.61 -2.22
CA SER A 24 0.61 3.33 -2.22
C SER A 24 1.44 2.25 -2.95
N LEU A 25 2.00 2.58 -4.12
CA LEU A 25 2.91 1.69 -4.84
C LEU A 25 4.17 1.37 -4.04
N ARG A 26 4.78 2.38 -3.42
CA ARG A 26 6.00 2.18 -2.61
C ARG A 26 5.74 1.31 -1.38
N ASN A 27 4.65 1.53 -0.67
CA ASN A 27 4.23 0.67 0.45
C ASN A 27 3.96 -0.77 -0.03
N MET A 28 3.34 -0.95 -1.21
CA MET A 28 3.15 -2.28 -1.79
C MET A 28 4.49 -2.95 -2.13
N TYR A 29 5.42 -2.22 -2.76
CA TYR A 29 6.77 -2.71 -3.03
C TYR A 29 7.51 -3.15 -1.77
N GLN A 30 7.37 -2.40 -0.68
CA GLN A 30 7.92 -2.77 0.61
C GLN A 30 7.36 -4.11 1.10
N ARG A 31 6.04 -4.28 1.07
CA ARG A 31 5.40 -5.56 1.45
C ARG A 31 5.93 -6.73 0.63
N ILE A 32 6.05 -6.55 -0.69
CA ILE A 32 6.59 -7.54 -1.62
C ILE A 32 8.05 -7.89 -1.30
N VAL A 33 8.91 -6.89 -1.08
CA VAL A 33 10.36 -7.11 -0.87
C VAL A 33 10.66 -7.68 0.51
N TRP A 34 9.86 -7.32 1.51
CA TRP A 34 10.06 -7.77 2.89
C TRP A 34 9.41 -9.11 3.16
N ASN A 35 8.50 -9.56 2.28
CA ASN A 35 7.59 -10.67 2.53
C ASN A 35 6.70 -10.41 3.76
N MET A 36 6.27 -9.16 3.93
CA MET A 36 5.48 -8.73 5.06
C MET A 36 4.03 -9.21 4.89
N GLN A 37 3.51 -9.92 5.89
CA GLN A 37 2.09 -10.28 5.95
C GLN A 37 1.31 -9.18 6.70
N PRO A 38 0.00 -9.03 6.43
CA PRO A 38 -0.84 -8.06 7.14
C PRO A 38 -0.88 -8.24 8.67
N THR A 39 -0.51 -9.43 9.16
CA THR A 39 -0.50 -9.79 10.59
C THR A 39 0.78 -9.38 11.33
N ASN A 40 1.81 -8.91 10.63
CA ASN A 40 3.06 -8.50 11.28
C ASN A 40 2.89 -7.16 12.03
N GLU A 41 3.16 -7.15 13.34
CA GLU A 41 3.07 -5.94 14.16
C GLU A 41 4.28 -5.01 13.99
N TYR A 42 4.01 -3.70 14.05
CA TYR A 42 5.02 -2.65 14.06
C TYR A 42 5.52 -2.44 15.48
N LEU A 43 6.83 -2.54 15.68
CA LEU A 43 7.47 -2.12 16.92
C LEU A 43 8.15 -0.77 16.68
N PHE A 44 7.51 0.31 17.15
CA PHE A 44 8.05 1.65 17.03
C PHE A 44 8.79 2.05 18.31
N ASP A 45 10.10 2.25 18.20
CA ASP A 45 10.96 2.71 19.29
C ASP A 45 11.45 4.13 18.98
N GLN A 46 10.75 5.13 19.51
CA GLN A 46 11.12 6.54 19.35
C GLN A 46 12.47 6.88 19.99
N THR A 47 12.89 6.13 21.01
CA THR A 47 14.16 6.38 21.70
C THR A 47 15.33 6.00 20.81
N LYS A 48 15.22 4.84 20.16
CA LYS A 48 16.20 4.39 19.16
C LYS A 48 16.01 5.09 17.81
N GLY A 49 14.84 5.65 17.56
CA GLY A 49 14.52 6.28 16.29
C GLY A 49 14.37 5.26 15.17
N GLU A 50 13.70 4.15 15.46
CA GLU A 50 13.51 3.05 14.52
C GLU A 50 12.07 2.52 14.55
N VAL A 51 11.61 2.05 13.39
CA VAL A 51 10.45 1.18 13.25
C VAL A 51 10.97 -0.19 12.90
N LYS A 52 10.68 -1.18 13.74
CA LYS A 52 11.10 -2.56 13.58
C LYS A 52 9.93 -3.45 13.19
N TYR A 53 10.20 -4.38 12.28
CA TYR A 53 9.29 -5.41 11.81
C TYR A 53 9.97 -6.76 11.96
N ILE A 54 9.28 -7.73 12.52
CA ILE A 54 9.79 -9.10 12.67
C ILE A 54 8.85 -10.04 11.93
N ILE A 55 9.42 -10.84 11.05
CA ILE A 55 8.71 -11.88 10.30
C ILE A 55 9.26 -13.21 10.80
N GLU A 56 8.74 -13.64 11.95
CA GLU A 56 9.27 -14.78 12.71
C GLU A 56 9.32 -16.06 11.88
N GLU A 57 8.26 -16.32 11.11
CA GLU A 57 8.12 -17.52 10.27
C GLU A 57 9.27 -17.70 9.26
N ASN A 58 9.87 -16.60 8.81
CA ASN A 58 10.88 -16.60 7.76
C ASN A 58 12.25 -16.07 8.22
N GLY A 59 12.38 -15.75 9.51
CA GLY A 59 13.61 -15.25 10.12
C GLY A 59 14.05 -13.88 9.58
N TYR A 60 13.12 -13.08 9.05
CA TYR A 60 13.42 -11.71 8.60
C TYR A 60 13.19 -10.71 9.72
N GLU A 61 14.06 -9.72 9.76
CA GLU A 61 13.94 -8.53 10.59
C GLU A 61 14.16 -7.31 9.70
N VAL A 62 13.25 -6.35 9.75
CA VAL A 62 13.34 -5.10 8.99
C VAL A 62 13.42 -3.96 9.98
N ILE A 63 14.39 -3.07 9.79
CA ILE A 63 14.56 -1.87 10.60
C ILE A 63 14.51 -0.68 9.66
N ALA A 64 13.53 0.19 9.85
CA ALA A 64 13.36 1.42 9.09
C ALA A 64 13.67 2.63 9.97
N ILE A 65 14.40 3.59 9.42
CA ILE A 65 14.61 4.91 10.02
C ILE A 65 13.41 5.79 9.66
N PRO A 66 12.59 6.21 10.65
CA PRO A 66 11.39 6.97 10.39
C PRO A 66 11.67 8.48 10.36
N LYS A 67 10.81 9.21 9.65
CA LYS A 67 10.56 10.63 9.89
C LYS A 67 9.16 10.77 10.47
N ILE A 68 9.05 11.16 11.73
CA ILE A 68 7.76 11.39 12.38
C ILE A 68 7.20 12.73 11.88
N LEU A 69 5.98 12.68 11.38
CA LEU A 69 5.34 13.79 10.67
C LEU A 69 4.39 14.57 11.57
N GLY A 70 3.70 13.84 12.44
CA GLY A 70 2.79 14.40 13.42
C GLY A 70 1.94 13.33 14.07
N THR A 71 1.07 13.80 14.96
CA THR A 71 0.19 12.95 15.76
C THR A 71 -1.25 13.42 15.61
N PHE A 72 -2.19 12.49 15.50
CA PHE A 72 -3.61 12.78 15.47
C PHE A 72 -4.30 12.19 16.69
N ASN A 73 -4.99 13.01 17.46
CA ASN A 73 -5.79 12.57 18.59
C ASN A 73 -7.20 12.20 18.13
N LEU A 74 -7.62 10.96 18.42
CA LEU A 74 -8.91 10.41 18.01
C LEU A 74 -10.10 11.01 18.77
N ASP A 75 -9.92 11.37 20.04
CA ASP A 75 -11.00 11.88 20.90
C ASP A 75 -11.45 13.26 20.45
N ASP A 76 -10.49 14.16 20.19
CA ASP A 76 -10.78 15.53 19.84
C ASP A 76 -10.59 15.83 18.34
N LYS A 77 -10.09 14.89 17.55
CA LYS A 77 -9.84 15.06 16.10
C LYS A 77 -8.84 16.16 15.78
N THR A 78 -7.83 16.35 16.62
CA THR A 78 -6.77 17.34 16.42
C THR A 78 -5.51 16.68 15.87
N PHE A 79 -4.96 17.27 14.81
CA PHE A 79 -3.62 16.98 14.35
C PHE A 79 -2.61 17.96 14.95
N LEU A 80 -1.47 17.46 15.41
CA LEU A 80 -0.32 18.22 15.91
C LEU A 80 0.91 17.85 15.08
N TRP A 81 1.56 18.85 14.49
CA TRP A 81 2.80 18.64 13.75
C TRP A 81 3.94 18.16 14.64
N ALA A 82 4.79 17.28 14.11
CA ALA A 82 5.91 16.74 14.87
C ALA A 82 6.93 17.81 15.29
N ASP A 83 7.18 18.83 14.46
CA ASP A 83 8.07 19.95 14.80
C ASP A 83 7.54 20.83 15.95
N LYS A 84 6.26 20.67 16.29
CA LYS A 84 5.57 21.37 17.39
C LYS A 84 5.28 20.49 18.59
N ASN A 85 5.69 19.22 18.54
CA ASN A 85 5.55 18.30 19.66
C ASN A 85 6.92 18.11 20.33
N SER A 86 7.07 18.64 21.55
CA SER A 86 8.32 18.56 22.31
C SER A 86 8.69 17.14 22.77
N SER A 87 7.73 16.19 22.74
CA SER A 87 8.02 14.79 23.07
C SER A 87 8.72 14.05 21.93
N ILE A 88 8.70 14.61 20.72
CA ILE A 88 9.31 13.98 19.54
C ILE A 88 10.76 14.44 19.43
N ASN A 89 11.66 13.47 19.29
CA ASN A 89 13.07 13.74 19.05
C ASN A 89 13.25 14.56 17.76
N LYS A 90 13.97 15.69 17.84
CA LYS A 90 14.16 16.63 16.73
C LYS A 90 14.82 15.99 15.51
N ASN A 91 15.68 14.98 15.71
CA ASN A 91 16.32 14.25 14.61
C ASN A 91 15.34 13.36 13.83
N LEU A 92 14.15 13.11 14.39
CA LEU A 92 13.07 12.36 13.75
C LEU A 92 12.04 13.28 13.07
N ASN A 93 12.20 14.60 13.11
CA ASN A 93 11.26 15.54 12.49
C ASN A 93 11.92 16.71 11.74
N ASP A 94 13.24 16.67 11.54
CA ASP A 94 13.93 17.63 10.68
C ASP A 94 13.30 17.61 9.29
N LYS A 95 12.98 18.81 8.78
CA LYS A 95 12.20 19.12 7.55
C LYS A 95 10.69 19.24 7.71
N VAL A 96 10.08 18.79 8.80
CA VAL A 96 8.62 18.93 9.01
C VAL A 96 8.23 20.40 9.11
N ASP A 97 9.05 21.21 9.78
CA ASP A 97 8.87 22.66 9.88
C ASP A 97 8.85 23.35 8.51
N SER A 98 9.85 23.03 7.69
CA SER A 98 10.07 23.59 6.36
C SER A 98 8.93 23.22 5.43
N PHE A 99 8.47 21.96 5.46
CA PHE A 99 7.30 21.56 4.69
C PHE A 99 6.03 22.26 5.16
N ARG A 100 5.79 22.29 6.48
CA ARG A 100 4.62 22.94 7.08
C ARG A 100 4.51 24.39 6.60
N GLU A 101 5.62 25.11 6.50
CA GLU A 101 5.66 26.50 6.01
C GLU A 101 5.28 26.66 4.53
N THR A 102 5.38 25.60 3.71
CA THR A 102 4.94 25.62 2.30
C THR A 102 3.43 25.48 2.12
N LEU A 103 2.70 25.06 3.17
CA LEU A 103 1.28 24.76 3.10
C LEU A 103 0.41 26.02 3.18
N PRO A 104 -0.87 25.97 2.77
CA PRO A 104 -1.82 27.06 3.05
C PRO A 104 -1.87 27.43 4.53
N LYS A 105 -2.02 28.73 4.85
CA LYS A 105 -2.00 29.29 6.23
C LYS A 105 -2.83 28.52 7.26
N LYS A 106 -3.96 27.93 6.85
CA LYS A 106 -4.80 27.12 7.76
C LYS A 106 -4.08 25.89 8.34
N TYR A 107 -3.17 25.29 7.59
CA TYR A 107 -2.42 24.08 7.96
C TYR A 107 -1.03 24.37 8.54
N GLN A 108 -0.57 25.61 8.45
CA GLN A 108 0.71 26.04 9.05
C GLN A 108 0.64 26.15 10.58
N LYS A 109 -0.56 26.17 11.16
CA LYS A 109 -0.79 26.25 12.62
C LYS A 109 -0.14 25.06 13.32
N ASN A 110 0.28 25.23 14.58
CA ASN A 110 0.88 24.15 15.36
C ASN A 110 0.00 22.91 15.44
N LYS A 111 -1.30 23.15 15.66
CA LYS A 111 -2.33 22.11 15.69
C LYS A 111 -3.61 22.61 15.03
N PHE A 112 -4.39 21.71 14.44
CA PHE A 112 -5.66 22.03 13.80
C PHE A 112 -6.62 20.83 13.82
N LYS A 113 -7.93 21.10 13.74
CA LYS A 113 -8.95 20.04 13.60
C LYS A 113 -8.93 19.49 12.17
N SER A 114 -9.02 18.17 12.05
CA SER A 114 -9.02 17.46 10.77
C SER A 114 -9.70 16.10 10.92
N ASP A 115 -9.87 15.38 9.82
CA ASP A 115 -10.07 13.93 9.79
C ASP A 115 -8.75 13.22 9.43
N THR A 116 -8.75 11.89 9.55
CA THR A 116 -7.59 11.04 9.27
C THR A 116 -7.25 10.97 7.78
N ASP A 117 -8.25 11.08 6.90
CA ASP A 117 -8.08 10.89 5.46
C ASP A 117 -7.33 12.08 4.86
N PHE A 118 -7.76 13.30 5.20
CA PHE A 118 -7.06 14.52 4.83
C PHE A 118 -5.62 14.53 5.37
N ILE A 119 -5.40 14.03 6.60
CA ILE A 119 -4.06 13.95 7.17
C ILE A 119 -3.20 12.94 6.40
N LYS A 120 -3.74 11.78 6.03
CA LYS A 120 -3.03 10.82 5.17
C LYS A 120 -2.64 11.44 3.83
N ASP A 121 -3.54 12.18 3.17
CA ASP A 121 -3.25 12.87 1.91
C ASP A 121 -2.12 13.89 2.07
N LEU A 122 -2.22 14.72 3.11
CA LEU A 122 -1.26 15.78 3.40
C LEU A 122 0.13 15.23 3.69
N LEU A 123 0.20 14.15 4.47
CA LEU A 123 1.45 13.55 4.93
C LEU A 123 2.06 12.61 3.89
N SER A 124 1.24 12.04 3.00
CA SER A 124 1.69 11.38 1.79
C SER A 124 2.41 12.38 0.88
N LEU A 125 1.86 13.58 0.69
CA LEU A 125 2.56 14.63 -0.08
C LEU A 125 3.94 14.98 0.51
N PHE A 126 4.08 15.03 1.83
CA PHE A 126 5.39 15.23 2.46
C PHE A 126 6.34 14.07 2.19
N SER A 127 5.86 12.84 2.40
CA SER A 127 6.65 11.62 2.23
C SER A 127 7.15 11.47 0.79
N PHE A 128 6.32 11.82 -0.18
CA PHE A 128 6.68 11.91 -1.60
C PHE A 128 7.79 12.94 -1.84
N HIS A 129 7.66 14.14 -1.25
CA HIS A 129 8.65 15.23 -1.41
C HIS A 129 10.04 14.91 -0.85
N ILE A 130 10.12 14.07 0.18
CA ILE A 130 11.40 13.64 0.74
C ILE A 130 11.91 12.31 0.14
N ASP A 131 11.24 11.84 -0.91
CA ASP A 131 11.53 10.59 -1.62
C ASP A 131 11.57 9.37 -0.67
N ALA A 132 10.66 9.35 0.30
CA ALA A 132 10.56 8.27 1.27
C ALA A 132 10.30 6.93 0.58
N ASN A 133 10.82 5.85 1.15
CA ASN A 133 10.55 4.52 0.66
C ASN A 133 9.12 4.06 0.95
N GLY A 134 8.42 4.72 1.87
CA GLY A 134 7.03 4.43 2.21
C GLY A 134 6.48 5.43 3.23
N PHE A 135 5.20 5.32 3.51
CA PHE A 135 4.46 6.14 4.46
C PHE A 135 3.54 5.24 5.28
N ASP A 136 3.58 5.38 6.60
CA ASP A 136 2.77 4.55 7.47
C ASP A 136 2.36 5.26 8.75
N ASN A 137 1.60 4.54 9.56
CA ASN A 137 1.14 5.02 10.85
C ASN A 137 1.09 3.89 11.88
N GLN A 138 1.19 4.28 13.15
CA GLN A 138 0.96 3.39 14.28
C GLN A 138 -0.05 4.04 15.22
N ARG A 139 -1.02 3.25 15.68
CA ARG A 139 -1.91 3.65 16.76
C ARG A 139 -1.27 3.34 18.12
N GLN A 140 -1.26 4.33 18.99
CA GLN A 140 -0.91 4.22 20.41
C GLN A 140 -2.05 4.84 21.23
N ASP A 141 -2.85 3.98 21.86
CA ASP A 141 -4.08 4.37 22.56
C ASP A 141 -5.04 5.20 21.69
N ASN A 142 -5.30 6.45 22.07
CA ASN A 142 -6.14 7.40 21.35
C ASN A 142 -5.35 8.31 20.40
N THR A 143 -4.09 8.01 20.14
CA THR A 143 -3.23 8.79 19.24
C THR A 143 -2.78 7.94 18.06
N ILE A 144 -2.87 8.49 16.85
CA ILE A 144 -2.22 7.95 15.66
C ILE A 144 -0.93 8.73 15.44
N ILE A 145 0.19 8.03 15.30
CA ILE A 145 1.49 8.60 14.94
C ILE A 145 1.73 8.30 13.47
N TYR A 146 1.99 9.34 12.68
CA TYR A 146 2.30 9.20 11.26
C TYR A 146 3.79 9.36 11.00
N TYR A 147 4.35 8.50 10.15
CA TYR A 147 5.77 8.54 9.81
C TYR A 147 6.04 8.15 8.36
N SER A 148 7.04 8.80 7.77
CA SER A 148 7.66 8.34 6.52
C SER A 148 8.74 7.33 6.84
N LEU A 149 8.91 6.31 6.00
CA LEU A 149 9.98 5.33 6.10
C LEU A 149 11.11 5.75 5.17
N LEU A 150 12.25 6.14 5.74
CA LEU A 150 13.41 6.58 4.97
C LEU A 150 14.28 5.38 4.60
N GLU A 151 15.41 5.22 5.28
CA GLU A 151 16.32 4.10 5.05
C GLU A 151 15.79 2.84 5.71
N ILE A 152 15.91 1.71 5.02
CA ILE A 152 15.35 0.44 5.47
C ILE A 152 16.41 -0.65 5.31
N SER A 153 16.83 -1.22 6.43
CA SER A 153 17.74 -2.36 6.47
C SER A 153 16.94 -3.63 6.68
N ILE A 154 17.22 -4.65 5.87
CA ILE A 154 16.60 -5.97 5.93
C ILE A 154 17.68 -6.96 6.38
N PHE A 155 17.36 -7.70 7.42
CA PHE A 155 18.16 -8.73 8.02
C PHE A 155 17.50 -10.08 7.84
N LYS A 156 18.31 -11.12 7.65
CA LYS A 156 17.87 -12.51 7.69
C LYS A 156 18.78 -13.28 8.63
N ASN A 157 18.19 -13.91 9.65
CA ASN A 157 18.94 -14.63 10.69
C ASN A 157 20.07 -13.76 11.32
N GLY A 158 19.75 -12.49 11.61
CA GLY A 158 20.67 -11.52 12.23
C GLY A 158 21.74 -10.92 11.29
N LYS A 159 21.80 -11.29 10.02
CA LYS A 159 22.73 -10.71 9.04
C LYS A 159 22.01 -9.73 8.11
N GLU A 160 22.56 -8.54 7.94
CA GLU A 160 22.05 -7.57 6.94
C GLU A 160 22.23 -8.14 5.54
N ILE A 161 21.14 -8.23 4.79
CA ILE A 161 21.13 -8.76 3.41
C ILE A 161 20.83 -7.68 2.37
N LYS A 162 20.17 -6.58 2.76
CA LYS A 162 19.76 -5.52 1.84
C LYS A 162 19.52 -4.22 2.60
N VAL A 163 19.94 -3.11 1.99
CA VAL A 163 19.61 -1.75 2.45
C VAL A 163 18.89 -1.03 1.31
N ILE A 164 17.75 -0.46 1.62
CA ILE A 164 16.92 0.34 0.70
C ILE A 164 17.08 1.80 1.13
N LYS A 165 17.74 2.60 0.30
CA LYS A 165 17.91 4.05 0.53
C LYS A 165 16.67 4.80 0.03
N PRO A 166 16.34 6.00 0.55
CA PRO A 166 15.22 6.80 0.06
C PRO A 166 15.40 7.13 -1.43
N LYS A 167 14.64 6.45 -2.29
CA LYS A 167 14.52 6.75 -3.71
C LYS A 167 13.29 6.06 -4.30
N ASN A 168 12.84 6.48 -5.48
CA ASN A 168 11.86 5.69 -6.21
C ASN A 168 12.50 4.36 -6.72
N HIS A 169 11.85 3.25 -6.39
CA HIS A 169 12.26 1.89 -6.78
C HIS A 169 11.36 1.24 -7.85
N ILE A 170 10.39 2.02 -8.32
CA ILE A 170 9.27 1.57 -9.13
C ILE A 170 9.19 2.43 -10.39
N GLN A 171 8.83 1.80 -11.50
CA GLN A 171 8.49 2.47 -12.74
C GLN A 171 7.07 2.07 -13.14
N VAL A 172 6.15 3.03 -13.17
CA VAL A 172 4.80 2.83 -13.72
C VAL A 172 4.89 2.62 -15.23
N LEU A 173 4.14 1.66 -15.74
CA LEU A 173 4.06 1.31 -17.14
C LEU A 173 2.73 1.80 -17.71
N GLU A 174 2.75 2.32 -18.94
CA GLU A 174 1.53 2.75 -19.65
C GLU A 174 0.80 1.59 -20.35
N ASN A 175 1.39 0.39 -20.35
CA ASN A 175 0.79 -0.79 -20.94
C ASN A 175 -0.34 -1.33 -20.05
N THR A 176 -1.43 -1.82 -20.66
CA THR A 176 -2.61 -2.35 -19.97
C THR A 176 -2.95 -3.80 -20.35
N ASN A 177 -2.07 -4.45 -21.11
CA ASN A 177 -2.28 -5.82 -21.57
C ASN A 177 -2.44 -6.79 -20.39
N ASN A 178 -1.65 -6.62 -19.32
CA ASN A 178 -1.72 -7.49 -18.15
C ASN A 178 -2.89 -7.13 -17.23
N ILE A 179 -3.30 -5.85 -17.18
CA ILE A 179 -4.55 -5.43 -16.50
C ILE A 179 -5.75 -6.20 -17.06
N SER A 180 -5.86 -6.28 -18.40
CA SER A 180 -6.96 -7.00 -19.05
C SER A 180 -6.98 -8.47 -18.66
N ARG A 181 -5.80 -9.08 -18.53
CA ARG A 181 -5.61 -10.46 -18.12
C ARG A 181 -6.08 -10.72 -16.68
N ILE A 182 -5.70 -9.87 -15.73
CA ILE A 182 -6.14 -9.98 -14.33
C ILE A 182 -7.66 -9.77 -14.22
N ARG A 183 -8.23 -8.85 -14.99
CA ARG A 183 -9.70 -8.69 -15.04
C ARG A 183 -10.40 -9.94 -15.56
N GLU A 184 -9.86 -10.60 -16.58
CA GLU A 184 -10.39 -11.85 -17.12
C GLU A 184 -10.39 -12.96 -16.06
N PHE A 185 -9.28 -13.10 -15.33
CA PHE A 185 -9.15 -14.03 -14.21
C PHE A 185 -10.25 -13.84 -13.15
N HIS A 186 -10.47 -12.60 -12.68
CA HIS A 186 -11.54 -12.35 -11.70
C HIS A 186 -12.95 -12.58 -12.29
N LYS A 187 -13.18 -12.22 -13.55
CA LYS A 187 -14.49 -12.40 -14.21
C LYS A 187 -14.87 -13.87 -14.31
N GLU A 188 -13.93 -14.74 -14.65
CA GLU A 188 -14.17 -16.19 -14.67
C GLU A 188 -14.48 -16.74 -13.27
N LYS A 189 -13.77 -16.29 -12.22
CA LYS A 189 -14.08 -16.68 -10.84
C LYS A 189 -15.46 -16.20 -10.38
N LEU A 190 -15.83 -14.96 -10.71
CA LEU A 190 -17.16 -14.42 -10.40
C LEU A 190 -18.28 -15.19 -11.09
N ALA A 191 -18.07 -15.66 -12.33
CA ALA A 191 -19.06 -16.47 -13.02
C ALA A 191 -19.33 -17.78 -12.26
N VAL A 192 -18.30 -18.43 -11.73
CA VAL A 192 -18.47 -19.63 -10.88
C VAL A 192 -19.18 -19.31 -9.57
N ASN A 193 -18.80 -18.22 -8.89
CA ASN A 193 -19.47 -17.76 -7.67
C ASN A 193 -20.96 -17.51 -7.87
N LYS A 194 -21.33 -16.89 -9.01
CA LYS A 194 -22.72 -16.62 -9.33
C LYS A 194 -23.52 -17.92 -9.45
N LEU A 195 -23.02 -18.90 -10.21
CA LEU A 195 -23.69 -20.20 -10.36
C LEU A 195 -23.89 -20.88 -8.99
N TYR A 196 -22.90 -20.80 -8.10
CA TYR A 196 -23.00 -21.35 -6.75
C TYR A 196 -24.05 -20.61 -5.89
N ASN A 197 -23.99 -19.27 -5.87
CA ASN A 197 -24.90 -18.44 -5.08
C ASN A 197 -26.36 -18.51 -5.58
N ASP A 198 -26.55 -18.73 -6.88
CA ASP A 198 -27.86 -18.92 -7.52
C ASP A 198 -28.39 -20.37 -7.31
N GLY A 199 -27.58 -21.26 -6.72
CA GLY A 199 -27.94 -22.67 -6.45
C GLY A 199 -27.91 -23.56 -7.69
N GLU A 200 -27.28 -23.12 -8.78
CA GLU A 200 -27.15 -23.89 -10.03
C GLU A 200 -26.08 -24.99 -9.95
N ILE A 201 -25.09 -24.82 -9.05
CA ILE A 201 -24.04 -25.81 -8.77
C ILE A 201 -23.82 -25.96 -7.27
N GLU A 202 -23.46 -27.18 -6.85
CA GLU A 202 -23.08 -27.49 -5.47
C GLU A 202 -21.67 -27.00 -5.13
N SER A 203 -21.35 -26.92 -3.83
CA SER A 203 -20.06 -26.40 -3.35
C SER A 203 -18.85 -27.15 -3.92
N ASP A 204 -18.92 -28.48 -4.05
CA ASP A 204 -17.80 -29.27 -4.56
C ASP A 204 -17.52 -28.97 -6.04
N GLU A 205 -18.57 -28.76 -6.83
CA GLU A 205 -18.46 -28.41 -8.24
C GLU A 205 -17.96 -26.96 -8.40
N ALA A 206 -18.44 -26.03 -7.56
CA ALA A 206 -17.94 -24.67 -7.52
C ALA A 206 -16.44 -24.63 -7.20
N PHE A 207 -16.02 -25.37 -6.17
CA PHE A 207 -14.62 -25.48 -5.77
C PHE A 207 -13.75 -26.02 -6.90
N LYS A 208 -14.20 -27.10 -7.57
CA LYS A 208 -13.49 -27.67 -8.72
C LYS A 208 -13.33 -26.67 -9.87
N ARG A 209 -14.38 -25.94 -10.23
CA ARG A 209 -14.32 -24.94 -11.31
C ARG A 209 -13.43 -23.75 -10.98
N ILE A 210 -13.46 -23.26 -9.74
CA ILE A 210 -12.53 -22.20 -9.30
C ILE A 210 -11.08 -22.64 -9.42
N LYS A 211 -10.79 -23.88 -9.03
CA LYS A 211 -9.46 -24.47 -9.19
C LYS A 211 -9.04 -24.52 -10.67
N GLU A 212 -9.93 -24.95 -11.57
CA GLU A 212 -9.67 -24.96 -13.01
C GLU A 212 -9.37 -23.56 -13.56
N VAL A 213 -10.17 -22.56 -13.17
CA VAL A 213 -9.95 -21.16 -13.55
C VAL A 213 -8.58 -20.70 -13.07
N HIS A 214 -8.20 -20.94 -11.83
CA HIS A 214 -6.90 -20.49 -11.33
C HIS A 214 -5.71 -21.19 -11.99
N LEU A 215 -5.77 -22.51 -12.17
CA LEU A 215 -4.71 -23.24 -12.85
C LEU A 215 -4.56 -22.83 -14.33
N LYS A 216 -5.56 -22.19 -14.94
CA LYS A 216 -5.46 -21.59 -16.28
C LYS A 216 -4.52 -20.37 -16.31
N TYR A 217 -4.42 -19.59 -15.22
CA TYR A 217 -3.67 -18.34 -15.18
C TYR A 217 -2.33 -18.41 -14.43
N TRP A 218 -2.16 -19.39 -13.54
CA TRP A 218 -0.97 -19.46 -12.67
C TRP A 218 0.15 -20.33 -13.26
N LEU A 219 1.38 -19.78 -13.22
CA LEU A 219 2.59 -20.36 -13.81
C LEU A 219 3.15 -21.52 -12.99
N ASN A 220 3.35 -21.27 -11.69
CA ASN A 220 4.11 -22.16 -10.79
C ASN A 220 3.24 -23.02 -9.89
N GLU A 221 1.91 -22.89 -9.98
CA GLU A 221 1.00 -23.69 -9.18
C GLU A 221 0.56 -24.96 -9.92
N ASP A 222 0.61 -26.07 -9.20
CA ASP A 222 0.01 -27.32 -9.61
C ASP A 222 -1.27 -27.58 -8.81
N THR A 223 -1.99 -28.64 -9.17
CA THR A 223 -3.23 -29.02 -8.49
C THR A 223 -3.06 -29.35 -7.00
N TYR A 224 -1.84 -29.46 -6.48
CA TYR A 224 -1.51 -29.94 -5.14
C TYR A 224 -1.26 -28.79 -4.15
N PHE A 225 -0.66 -27.69 -4.62
CA PHE A 225 -0.49 -26.45 -3.84
C PHE A 225 -1.55 -25.43 -4.26
N PHE A 226 -2.65 -25.40 -3.53
CA PHE A 226 -3.70 -24.40 -3.75
C PHE A 226 -4.24 -23.96 -2.39
N PRO A 227 -4.25 -22.67 -2.06
CA PRO A 227 -4.98 -22.23 -0.90
C PRO A 227 -6.45 -22.09 -1.32
N SER A 228 -7.31 -22.82 -0.64
CA SER A 228 -8.75 -22.55 -0.48
C SER A 228 -9.08 -21.11 -0.01
N LEU A 229 -8.12 -20.19 -0.01
CA LEU A 229 -8.22 -18.80 0.47
C LEU A 229 -8.70 -17.84 -0.63
N SER A 230 -8.61 -18.21 -1.91
CA SER A 230 -9.02 -17.33 -3.01
C SER A 230 -10.50 -17.49 -3.40
N TRP A 231 -11.30 -18.19 -2.59
CA TRP A 231 -12.74 -18.40 -2.80
C TRP A 231 -13.53 -18.17 -1.50
N PRO A 232 -14.65 -17.43 -1.52
CA PRO A 232 -15.27 -16.80 -2.70
C PRO A 232 -14.48 -15.61 -3.24
N CYS A 233 -14.51 -15.41 -4.57
CA CYS A 233 -14.09 -14.15 -5.20
C CYS A 233 -15.07 -13.01 -4.87
N ASP A 234 -14.61 -12.01 -4.14
CA ASP A 234 -15.35 -10.81 -3.74
C ASP A 234 -15.06 -9.59 -4.65
N PHE A 235 -14.36 -9.81 -5.77
CA PHE A 235 -14.01 -8.77 -6.73
C PHE A 235 -15.26 -8.04 -7.26
N ASP A 236 -15.32 -6.73 -7.08
CA ASP A 236 -16.32 -5.86 -7.71
C ASP A 236 -15.60 -4.80 -8.55
N GLU A 237 -15.71 -4.91 -9.89
CA GLU A 237 -15.08 -3.97 -10.82
C GLU A 237 -15.54 -2.51 -10.60
N LYS A 238 -16.74 -2.29 -10.03
CA LYS A 238 -17.27 -0.95 -9.73
C LYS A 238 -16.61 -0.30 -8.51
N SER A 239 -16.07 -1.10 -7.61
CA SER A 239 -15.37 -0.65 -6.41
C SER A 239 -13.89 -0.37 -6.66
N ILE A 240 -13.39 -0.67 -7.87
CA ILE A 240 -12.00 -0.42 -8.21
C ILE A 240 -11.75 1.07 -8.45
N LEU A 241 -10.94 1.65 -7.58
CA LEU A 241 -10.52 3.05 -7.65
C LEU A 241 -9.44 3.26 -8.73
N LYS A 242 -8.53 2.29 -8.88
CA LYS A 242 -7.38 2.43 -9.76
C LYS A 242 -6.82 1.09 -10.23
N TRP A 243 -6.36 1.05 -11.48
CA TRP A 243 -5.52 0.00 -12.05
C TRP A 243 -4.17 0.58 -12.45
N LEU A 244 -3.11 -0.17 -12.21
CA LEU A 244 -1.74 0.21 -12.56
C LEU A 244 -0.92 -1.02 -12.96
N GLU A 245 -0.08 -0.85 -13.98
CA GLU A 245 1.04 -1.75 -14.21
C GLU A 245 2.32 -1.06 -13.76
N PHE A 246 3.21 -1.80 -13.11
CA PHE A 246 4.52 -1.28 -12.73
C PHE A 246 5.58 -2.36 -12.80
N LYS A 247 6.83 -1.93 -12.87
CA LYS A 247 7.98 -2.79 -12.65
C LYS A 247 8.88 -2.26 -11.58
N THR A 248 9.59 -3.16 -10.93
CA THR A 248 10.60 -2.85 -9.92
C THR A 248 11.98 -2.75 -10.56
N ASN A 249 12.96 -2.18 -9.86
CA ASN A 249 14.34 -2.04 -10.37
C ASN A 249 15.04 -3.37 -10.70
N ASP A 250 14.59 -4.47 -10.11
CA ASP A 250 15.03 -5.85 -10.43
C ASP A 250 14.23 -6.48 -11.58
N ASN A 251 13.46 -5.68 -12.33
CA ASN A 251 12.65 -6.09 -13.48
C ASN A 251 11.56 -7.14 -13.18
N ARG A 252 11.02 -7.14 -11.96
CA ARG A 252 9.78 -7.87 -11.67
C ARG A 252 8.59 -7.01 -12.08
N TYR A 253 7.58 -7.62 -12.67
CA TYR A 253 6.42 -6.93 -13.25
C TYR A 253 5.17 -7.21 -12.45
N PHE A 254 4.34 -6.20 -12.25
CA PHE A 254 3.15 -6.29 -11.43
C PHE A 254 1.97 -5.59 -12.06
N VAL A 255 0.80 -6.18 -11.88
CA VAL A 255 -0.51 -5.53 -12.07
C VAL A 255 -1.09 -5.30 -10.69
N MET A 256 -1.43 -4.06 -10.37
CA MET A 256 -2.06 -3.70 -9.10
C MET A 256 -3.41 -3.06 -9.34
N TYR A 257 -4.36 -3.36 -8.45
CA TYR A 257 -5.56 -2.56 -8.30
C TYR A 257 -5.79 -2.16 -6.85
N THR A 258 -6.50 -1.06 -6.67
CA THR A 258 -6.98 -0.61 -5.36
C THR A 258 -8.50 -0.63 -5.35
N THR A 259 -9.10 -1.29 -4.37
CA THR A 259 -10.54 -1.40 -4.18
C THR A 259 -11.00 -0.58 -2.98
N ASP A 260 -12.20 -0.01 -3.08
CA ASP A 260 -12.92 0.64 -1.99
C ASP A 260 -13.89 -0.35 -1.34
N LEU A 261 -13.68 -0.67 -0.07
CA LEU A 261 -14.55 -1.55 0.71
C LEU A 261 -15.64 -0.75 1.47
N GLY A 262 -15.70 0.57 1.30
CA GLY A 262 -16.65 1.49 1.95
C GLY A 262 -16.23 1.95 3.35
N TRP A 263 -15.37 1.18 4.03
CA TRP A 263 -14.81 1.52 5.35
C TRP A 263 -13.28 1.59 5.35
N THR A 264 -12.63 1.04 4.32
CA THR A 264 -11.20 1.11 4.07
C THR A 264 -10.94 0.92 2.58
N THR A 265 -9.72 1.24 2.15
CA THR A 265 -9.21 0.82 0.85
C THR A 265 -8.20 -0.31 1.01
N GLU A 266 -8.16 -1.19 0.03
CA GLU A 266 -7.19 -2.28 -0.04
C GLU A 266 -6.55 -2.32 -1.42
N SER A 267 -5.28 -2.72 -1.47
CA SER A 267 -4.53 -2.87 -2.72
C SER A 267 -4.08 -4.31 -2.85
N TYR A 268 -4.23 -4.84 -4.06
CA TYR A 268 -3.85 -6.19 -4.46
C TYR A 268 -2.85 -6.09 -5.61
N ALA A 269 -1.78 -6.86 -5.58
CA ALA A 269 -0.78 -6.90 -6.65
C ALA A 269 -0.51 -8.32 -7.14
N TYR A 270 -0.59 -8.54 -8.45
CA TYR A 270 -0.24 -9.79 -9.10
C TYR A 270 1.10 -9.64 -9.80
N GLU A 271 2.05 -10.51 -9.47
CA GLU A 271 3.31 -10.61 -10.19
C GLU A 271 3.13 -11.37 -11.49
N ILE A 272 3.66 -10.81 -12.59
CA ILE A 272 3.45 -11.30 -13.95
C ILE A 272 4.79 -11.70 -14.58
N ASP A 273 4.84 -12.89 -15.18
CA ASP A 273 5.90 -13.23 -16.14
C ASP A 273 5.54 -12.66 -17.52
N VAL A 274 6.26 -11.60 -17.91
CA VAL A 274 6.07 -10.95 -19.21
C VAL A 274 6.66 -11.73 -20.39
N ASN A 275 7.47 -12.77 -20.13
CA ASN A 275 8.09 -13.59 -21.16
C ASN A 275 7.29 -14.87 -21.45
N GLU A 276 6.39 -15.26 -20.55
CA GLU A 276 5.62 -16.48 -20.72
C GLU A 276 4.64 -16.35 -21.88
N LYS A 277 4.46 -17.44 -22.63
CA LYS A 277 3.59 -17.47 -23.80
C LYS A 277 2.33 -18.25 -23.50
N GLY A 278 1.20 -17.56 -23.53
CA GLY A 278 -0.12 -18.15 -23.38
C GLY A 278 -0.82 -17.64 -22.14
N ASP A 279 -1.64 -18.51 -21.56
CA ASP A 279 -2.63 -18.10 -20.57
C ASP A 279 -2.09 -18.03 -19.13
N LYS A 280 -1.05 -18.83 -18.82
CA LYS A 280 -0.44 -18.93 -17.50
C LYS A 280 0.65 -17.88 -17.33
N THR A 281 0.35 -16.72 -16.78
CA THR A 281 1.33 -15.63 -16.64
C THR A 281 1.47 -15.12 -15.21
N ILE A 282 0.56 -15.50 -14.29
CA ILE A 282 0.59 -15.07 -12.90
C ILE A 282 1.61 -15.91 -12.12
N ILE A 283 2.57 -15.25 -11.48
CA ILE A 283 3.59 -15.86 -10.63
C ILE A 283 3.13 -15.93 -9.18
N ASN A 284 2.59 -14.82 -8.65
CA ASN A 284 2.19 -14.69 -7.25
C ASN A 284 1.18 -13.55 -7.03
N GLU A 285 0.50 -13.56 -5.88
CA GLU A 285 -0.44 -12.52 -5.41
C GLU A 285 0.04 -11.93 -4.07
N TYR A 286 -0.12 -10.62 -3.88
CA TYR A 286 0.32 -9.85 -2.71
C TYR A 286 -0.73 -8.84 -2.26
#